data_AF-A0A835GK79-F1
#
_entry.id   AF-A0A835GK79-F1
#
_cell.length_a   1.000
_cell.length_b   1.000
_cell.length_c   1.000
_cell.angle_alpha   90.00
_cell.angle_beta   90.00
_cell.angle_gamma   90.00
#
_symmetry.space_group_name_H-M   'P 1'
#
loop_
_entity.id
_entity.type
_entity.pdbx_description
1 polymer ?
#
loop_
_entity_poly.entity_id
_entity_poly.type
_entity_poly.pdbx_seq_one_letter_code
_entity_poly.pdbx_strand_id
1 'polypeptide(L)'
;MAATNNPYQHLLKTIQIDGKPFKYYDVTGLGEKYDRLPYSIRVLLESCVRNCDGFQVLQKDVQNVLEWETNQAVEGGVEIAFKPARVILQDLTGVPAVVDFAAMRDAVKDLGGDPQKINPICPADLVIDHSVQVDFARSPDALNKNQELEFERNKERFQFLKWGAQAFDNMLIVPPGSGIVHQVNLEYLARVVFSKDLLHPDSVVGTDSHTTMINGLGVVGWGVGGIEAEAVMLGQAISMLLPKVVGYKLVGELNPLATSTDLVLTITKHLRSLGVVGKFVEFYGPGVSALSIADRATVANMCPEFGATVAHFPVDERSLQYLCQTNRSKEKIAIIEAYLRATKQFRDYNNPAQDPIFSEVVELDLSTVVTSVSGPKRPQDRVSVSVMKKDFQDCLTNKVSD
;
A
#
# COMPACT_ATOMS: atom_id res chain seq x y z
N MET A 1 -15.24 -4.01 -28.40
CA MET A 1 -15.96 -2.74 -28.14
C MET A 1 -15.01 -1.62 -28.51
N ALA A 2 -15.48 -0.60 -29.24
CA ALA A 2 -14.63 0.48 -29.74
C ALA A 2 -13.90 1.14 -28.56
N ALA A 3 -12.58 1.32 -28.68
CA ALA A 3 -11.81 2.12 -27.74
C ALA A 3 -12.35 3.55 -27.79
N THR A 4 -13.24 3.87 -26.87
CA THR A 4 -13.62 5.24 -26.55
C THR A 4 -12.34 5.95 -26.14
N ASN A 5 -11.93 6.95 -26.94
CA ASN A 5 -10.77 7.78 -26.64
C ASN A 5 -10.93 8.34 -25.21
N ASN A 6 -9.89 8.19 -24.38
CA ASN A 6 -9.90 8.72 -23.02
C ASN A 6 -10.25 10.23 -23.07
N PRO A 7 -11.35 10.69 -22.46
CA PRO A 7 -11.79 12.08 -22.55
C PRO A 7 -10.78 13.09 -21.98
N TYR A 8 -9.88 12.63 -21.12
CA TYR A 8 -8.82 13.42 -20.52
C TYR A 8 -7.52 13.45 -21.34
N GLN A 9 -7.56 13.03 -22.61
CA GLN A 9 -6.40 13.07 -23.51
C GLN A 9 -5.77 14.46 -23.62
N HIS A 10 -6.55 15.53 -23.43
CA HIS A 10 -6.07 16.91 -23.41
C HIS A 10 -5.11 17.22 -22.24
N LEU A 11 -5.09 16.40 -21.18
CA LEU A 11 -4.14 16.49 -20.07
C LEU A 11 -2.85 15.69 -20.32
N LEU A 12 -2.76 14.91 -21.40
CA LEU A 12 -1.57 14.15 -21.71
C LEU A 12 -0.44 15.09 -22.14
N LYS A 13 0.62 15.17 -21.31
CA LYS A 13 1.82 15.97 -21.57
C LYS A 13 3.05 15.09 -21.72
N THR A 14 4.12 15.69 -22.22
CA THR A 14 5.45 15.07 -22.30
C THR A 14 6.41 15.85 -21.42
N ILE A 15 7.15 15.17 -20.55
CA ILE A 15 8.25 15.72 -19.76
C ILE A 15 9.58 15.13 -20.28
N GLN A 16 10.61 15.97 -20.34
CA GLN A 16 11.97 15.53 -20.69
C GLN A 16 12.74 15.28 -19.40
N ILE A 17 13.22 14.05 -19.22
CA ILE A 17 14.03 13.66 -18.06
C ILE A 17 15.32 13.04 -18.60
N ASP A 18 16.46 13.63 -18.28
CA ASP A 18 17.78 13.22 -18.77
C ASP A 18 17.84 13.01 -20.31
N GLY A 19 17.14 13.87 -21.06
CA GLY A 19 17.08 13.84 -22.52
C GLY A 19 16.17 12.75 -23.11
N LYS A 20 15.43 12.01 -22.28
CA LYS A 20 14.43 11.03 -22.74
C LYS A 20 13.01 11.59 -22.55
N PRO A 21 12.14 11.46 -23.58
CA PRO A 21 10.74 11.88 -23.47
C PRO A 21 9.92 10.85 -22.70
N PHE A 22 9.16 11.33 -21.71
CA PHE A 22 8.18 10.52 -20.99
C PHE A 22 6.81 11.18 -21.06
N LYS A 23 5.75 10.40 -21.26
CA LYS A 23 4.37 10.88 -21.26
C LYS A 23 3.76 10.74 -19.87
N TYR A 24 2.86 11.63 -19.51
CA TYR A 24 2.08 11.54 -18.26
C TYR A 24 0.79 12.36 -18.36
N TYR A 25 -0.22 12.03 -17.56
CA TYR A 25 -1.39 12.89 -17.40
C TYR A 25 -1.10 13.99 -16.38
N ASP A 26 -1.12 15.24 -16.83
CA ASP A 26 -0.93 16.41 -15.97
C ASP A 26 -2.22 16.75 -15.23
N VAL A 27 -2.47 16.01 -14.15
CA VAL A 27 -3.66 16.17 -13.28
C VAL A 27 -3.70 17.55 -12.59
N THR A 28 -2.60 18.30 -12.56
CA THR A 28 -2.60 19.68 -12.03
C THR A 28 -3.44 20.62 -12.91
N GLY A 29 -3.66 20.27 -14.18
CA GLY A 29 -4.54 20.98 -15.09
C GLY A 29 -6.03 20.94 -14.70
N LEU A 30 -6.41 20.15 -13.68
CA LEU A 30 -7.78 20.10 -13.13
C LEU A 30 -8.09 21.26 -12.16
N GLY A 31 -7.13 22.15 -11.92
CA GLY A 31 -7.33 23.42 -11.21
C GLY A 31 -7.18 23.34 -9.69
N GLU A 32 -7.57 24.40 -8.99
CA GLU A 32 -7.28 24.61 -7.56
C GLU A 32 -7.85 23.53 -6.62
N LYS A 33 -8.93 22.86 -7.01
CA LYS A 33 -9.50 21.75 -6.24
C LYS A 33 -8.49 20.61 -6.08
N TYR A 34 -7.69 20.35 -7.10
CA TYR A 34 -6.62 19.35 -7.06
C TYR A 34 -5.59 19.64 -5.96
N ASP A 35 -5.17 20.90 -5.86
CA ASP A 35 -4.11 21.33 -4.94
C ASP A 35 -4.51 21.18 -3.46
N ARG A 36 -5.83 21.15 -3.20
CA ARG A 36 -6.42 20.96 -1.87
C ARG A 36 -6.53 19.49 -1.46
N LEU A 37 -6.55 18.56 -2.41
CA LEU A 37 -6.77 17.14 -2.13
C LEU A 37 -5.65 16.56 -1.24
N PRO A 38 -5.98 15.65 -0.31
CA PRO A 38 -5.00 14.76 0.30
C PRO A 38 -4.20 14.01 -0.77
N TYR A 39 -2.91 13.77 -0.52
CA TYR A 39 -2.02 13.15 -1.49
C TYR A 39 -2.47 11.73 -1.86
N SER A 40 -3.03 10.99 -0.89
CA SER A 40 -3.67 9.69 -1.12
C SER A 40 -4.83 9.77 -2.11
N ILE A 41 -5.64 10.83 -2.06
CA ILE A 41 -6.76 11.07 -3.01
C ILE A 41 -6.24 11.50 -4.38
N ARG A 42 -5.10 12.21 -4.46
CA ARG A 42 -4.44 12.55 -5.74
C ARG A 42 -4.07 11.29 -6.54
N VAL A 43 -3.65 10.21 -5.86
CA VAL A 43 -3.36 8.92 -6.50
C VAL A 43 -4.63 8.27 -7.06
N LEU A 44 -5.74 8.30 -6.31
CA LEU A 44 -7.03 7.80 -6.81
C LEU A 44 -7.48 8.60 -8.04
N LEU A 45 -7.36 9.93 -7.99
CA LEU A 45 -7.72 10.81 -9.10
C LEU A 45 -6.89 10.55 -10.35
N GLU A 46 -5.56 10.39 -10.21
CA GLU A 46 -4.69 10.05 -11.32
C GLU A 46 -5.10 8.72 -11.98
N SER A 47 -5.38 7.71 -11.17
CA SER A 47 -5.88 6.42 -11.65
C SER A 47 -7.19 6.58 -12.44
N CYS A 48 -8.14 7.36 -11.92
CA CYS A 48 -9.41 7.60 -12.61
C CYS A 48 -9.19 8.32 -13.94
N VAL A 49 -8.36 9.37 -13.97
CA VAL A 49 -8.07 10.16 -15.18
C VAL A 49 -7.42 9.29 -16.24
N ARG A 50 -6.37 8.55 -15.88
CA ARG A 50 -5.59 7.72 -16.81
C ARG A 50 -6.42 6.57 -17.38
N ASN A 51 -7.30 5.98 -16.58
CA ASN A 51 -8.10 4.82 -16.97
C ASN A 51 -9.53 5.14 -17.40
N CYS A 52 -9.91 6.41 -17.55
CA CYS A 52 -11.24 6.81 -17.98
C CYS A 52 -11.54 6.28 -19.39
N ASP A 53 -12.31 5.20 -19.45
CA ASP A 53 -12.67 4.48 -20.67
C ASP A 53 -14.16 4.66 -21.03
N GLY A 54 -14.95 5.31 -20.17
CA GLY A 54 -16.39 5.48 -20.38
C GLY A 54 -17.19 4.19 -20.19
N PHE A 55 -16.58 3.15 -19.63
CA PHE A 55 -17.21 1.87 -19.34
C PHE A 55 -16.99 1.42 -17.89
N GLN A 56 -15.77 1.04 -17.52
CA GLN A 56 -15.42 0.69 -16.14
C GLN A 56 -15.08 1.90 -15.30
N VAL A 57 -14.42 2.90 -15.89
CA VAL A 57 -14.11 4.18 -15.24
C VAL A 57 -14.76 5.29 -16.05
N LEU A 58 -15.70 5.97 -15.43
CA LEU A 58 -16.53 6.99 -16.05
C LEU A 58 -16.00 8.39 -15.74
N GLN A 59 -16.31 9.37 -16.59
CA GLN A 59 -15.99 10.78 -16.33
C GLN A 59 -16.59 11.27 -14.99
N LYS A 60 -17.74 10.71 -14.60
CA LYS A 60 -18.36 11.00 -13.30
C LYS A 60 -17.44 10.59 -12.14
N ASP A 61 -16.66 9.51 -12.28
CA ASP A 61 -15.79 9.01 -11.21
C ASP A 61 -14.62 9.97 -11.01
N VAL A 62 -14.04 10.48 -12.10
CA VAL A 62 -13.02 11.54 -12.05
C VAL A 62 -13.58 12.80 -11.37
N GLN A 63 -14.77 13.24 -11.76
CA GLN A 63 -15.43 14.39 -11.14
C GLN A 63 -15.73 14.13 -9.66
N ASN A 64 -16.18 12.93 -9.30
CA ASN A 64 -16.49 12.56 -7.94
C ASN A 64 -15.26 12.65 -7.03
N VAL A 65 -14.10 12.18 -7.51
CA VAL A 65 -12.84 12.27 -6.77
C VAL A 65 -12.32 13.72 -6.73
N LEU A 66 -12.43 14.49 -7.82
CA LEU A 66 -12.01 15.89 -7.84
C LEU A 66 -12.82 16.75 -6.85
N GLU A 67 -14.11 16.43 -6.68
CA GLU A 67 -15.03 17.06 -5.72
C GLU A 67 -14.99 16.41 -4.33
N TRP A 68 -13.90 15.71 -3.98
CA TRP A 68 -13.76 14.98 -2.73
C TRP A 68 -14.14 15.78 -1.48
N GLU A 69 -13.76 17.06 -1.41
CA GLU A 69 -14.04 17.93 -0.26
C GLU A 69 -15.54 17.94 0.09
N THR A 70 -16.41 17.98 -0.92
CA THR A 70 -17.87 17.94 -0.77
C THR A 70 -18.37 16.50 -0.69
N ASN A 71 -17.89 15.61 -1.56
CA ASN A 71 -18.44 14.27 -1.73
C ASN A 71 -18.15 13.31 -0.57
N GLN A 72 -17.07 13.53 0.17
CA GLN A 72 -16.74 12.74 1.37
C GLN A 72 -17.77 12.84 2.50
N ALA A 73 -18.65 13.85 2.45
CA ALA A 73 -19.68 14.12 3.46
C ALA A 73 -21.08 13.63 3.05
N VAL A 74 -21.24 13.13 1.83
CA VAL A 74 -22.54 12.65 1.31
C VAL A 74 -23.01 11.44 2.11
N GLU A 75 -24.25 11.50 2.60
CA GLU A 75 -24.88 10.40 3.31
C GLU A 75 -25.04 9.18 2.38
N GLY A 76 -24.64 8.00 2.86
CA GLY A 76 -24.57 6.78 2.03
C GLY A 76 -23.29 6.65 1.20
N GLY A 77 -22.46 7.70 1.13
CA GLY A 77 -21.19 7.71 0.42
C GLY A 77 -21.31 7.83 -1.10
N VAL A 78 -20.19 8.16 -1.75
CA VAL A 78 -20.07 8.23 -3.21
C VAL A 78 -19.16 7.10 -3.67
N GLU A 79 -19.67 6.20 -4.50
CA GLU A 79 -18.86 5.15 -5.12
C GLU A 79 -17.96 5.71 -6.22
N ILE A 80 -16.75 5.19 -6.29
CA ILE A 80 -15.75 5.46 -7.33
C ILE A 80 -15.10 4.15 -7.80
N ALA A 81 -14.62 4.17 -9.03
CA ALA A 81 -13.81 3.09 -9.59
C ALA A 81 -12.32 3.38 -9.37
N PHE A 82 -11.55 2.38 -8.93
CA PHE A 82 -10.11 2.49 -8.77
C PHE A 82 -9.39 1.33 -9.45
N LYS A 83 -8.35 1.63 -10.26
CA LYS A 83 -7.52 0.63 -10.93
C LYS A 83 -6.09 0.74 -10.41
N PRO A 84 -5.70 -0.12 -9.44
CA PRO A 84 -4.33 -0.12 -8.93
C PRO A 84 -3.33 -0.46 -10.05
N ALA A 85 -2.09 -0.01 -9.89
CA ALA A 85 -1.04 -0.24 -10.89
C ALA A 85 -0.53 -1.69 -10.92
N ARG A 86 -0.64 -2.42 -9.79
CA ARG A 86 -0.18 -3.82 -9.65
C ARG A 86 -0.91 -4.55 -8.53
N VAL A 87 -0.68 -5.86 -8.46
CA VAL A 87 -1.15 -6.74 -7.39
C VAL A 87 0.05 -7.41 -6.71
N ILE A 88 -0.05 -7.66 -5.39
CA ILE A 88 0.92 -8.45 -4.64
C ILE A 88 0.25 -9.63 -3.93
N LEU A 89 0.88 -10.80 -3.93
CA LEU A 89 0.38 -12.01 -3.31
C LEU A 89 1.42 -12.63 -2.37
N GLN A 90 0.93 -13.38 -1.39
CA GLN A 90 1.73 -14.31 -0.57
C GLN A 90 1.28 -15.75 -0.85
N ASP A 91 2.05 -16.77 -0.48
CA ASP A 91 1.84 -18.14 -0.98
C ASP A 91 0.55 -18.84 -0.50
N LEU A 92 0.00 -18.51 0.68
CA LEU A 92 -1.26 -19.09 1.16
C LEU A 92 -2.47 -18.61 0.36
N THR A 93 -2.48 -17.37 -0.11
CA THR A 93 -3.53 -16.80 -0.96
C THR A 93 -3.19 -16.82 -2.44
N GLY A 94 -1.91 -16.91 -2.79
CA GLY A 94 -1.42 -16.98 -4.15
C GLY A 94 -1.61 -18.36 -4.78
N VAL A 95 -1.49 -19.44 -4.00
CA VAL A 95 -1.84 -20.79 -4.49
C VAL A 95 -3.29 -20.86 -4.97
N PRO A 96 -4.32 -20.52 -4.16
CA PRO A 96 -5.70 -20.54 -4.63
C PRO A 96 -5.92 -19.60 -5.82
N ALA A 97 -5.32 -18.42 -5.85
CA ALA A 97 -5.44 -17.53 -7.00
C ALA A 97 -4.91 -18.17 -8.30
N VAL A 98 -3.75 -18.83 -8.26
CA VAL A 98 -3.20 -19.54 -9.43
C VAL A 98 -4.07 -20.74 -9.83
N VAL A 99 -4.70 -21.43 -8.86
CA VAL A 99 -5.71 -22.46 -9.13
C VAL A 99 -6.92 -21.87 -9.85
N ASP A 100 -7.43 -20.73 -9.39
CA ASP A 100 -8.60 -20.09 -9.98
C ASP A 100 -8.31 -19.61 -11.42
N PHE A 101 -7.12 -19.06 -11.68
CA PHE A 101 -6.67 -18.76 -13.03
C PHE A 101 -6.58 -20.01 -13.93
N ALA A 102 -6.10 -21.14 -13.41
CA ALA A 102 -6.06 -22.40 -14.15
C ALA A 102 -7.48 -22.91 -14.46
N ALA A 103 -8.37 -22.89 -13.47
CA ALA A 103 -9.77 -23.29 -13.63
C ALA A 103 -10.52 -22.38 -14.63
N MET A 104 -10.27 -21.07 -14.60
CA MET A 104 -10.82 -20.13 -15.58
C MET A 104 -10.33 -20.41 -17.00
N ARG A 105 -9.06 -20.83 -17.18
CA ARG A 105 -8.56 -21.27 -18.50
C ARG A 105 -9.30 -22.49 -19.02
N ASP A 106 -9.53 -23.48 -18.17
CA ASP A 106 -10.31 -24.66 -18.54
C ASP A 106 -11.76 -24.29 -18.89
N ALA A 107 -12.41 -23.47 -18.06
CA ALA A 107 -13.77 -23.01 -18.32
C ALA A 107 -13.91 -22.23 -19.64
N VAL A 108 -12.97 -21.31 -19.93
CA VAL A 108 -12.96 -20.57 -21.20
C VAL A 108 -12.75 -21.50 -22.39
N LYS A 109 -11.88 -22.51 -22.26
CA LYS A 109 -11.66 -23.53 -23.29
C LYS A 109 -12.93 -24.34 -23.57
N ASP A 110 -13.61 -24.80 -22.53
CA ASP A 110 -14.83 -25.60 -22.64
C ASP A 110 -15.97 -24.82 -23.28
N LEU A 111 -16.00 -23.49 -23.09
CA LEU A 111 -16.93 -22.58 -23.76
C LEU A 111 -16.50 -22.20 -25.19
N GLY A 112 -15.41 -22.76 -25.72
CA GLY A 112 -14.89 -22.50 -27.07
C GLY A 112 -14.17 -21.16 -27.22
N GLY A 113 -13.81 -20.51 -26.11
CA GLY A 113 -13.00 -19.29 -26.08
C GLY A 113 -11.49 -19.57 -26.15
N ASP A 114 -10.71 -18.50 -26.13
CA ASP A 114 -9.25 -18.56 -26.08
C ASP A 114 -8.76 -18.50 -24.62
N PRO A 115 -8.20 -19.59 -24.06
CA PRO A 115 -7.73 -19.64 -22.67
C PRO A 115 -6.58 -18.65 -22.41
N GLN A 116 -5.81 -18.26 -23.42
CA GLN A 116 -4.70 -17.33 -23.24
C GLN A 116 -5.18 -15.93 -22.85
N LYS A 117 -6.47 -15.61 -23.07
CA LYS A 117 -7.07 -14.36 -22.56
C LYS A 117 -7.18 -14.32 -21.04
N ILE A 118 -7.14 -15.47 -20.37
CA ILE A 118 -7.05 -15.55 -18.91
C ILE A 118 -5.58 -15.40 -18.52
N ASN A 119 -5.21 -14.15 -18.29
CA ASN A 119 -3.86 -13.76 -17.88
C ASN A 119 -3.90 -12.44 -17.09
N PRO A 120 -3.02 -12.24 -16.09
CA PRO A 120 -2.86 -10.94 -15.44
C PRO A 120 -2.52 -9.82 -16.44
N ILE A 121 -3.32 -8.75 -16.42
CA ILE A 121 -3.14 -7.56 -17.26
C ILE A 121 -2.21 -6.53 -16.63
N CYS A 122 -2.06 -6.57 -15.30
CA CYS A 122 -1.12 -5.77 -14.53
C CYS A 122 -0.06 -6.67 -13.89
N PRO A 123 1.09 -6.12 -13.46
CA PRO A 123 2.09 -6.89 -12.75
C PRO A 123 1.50 -7.53 -11.48
N ALA A 124 1.75 -8.83 -11.32
CA ALA A 124 1.40 -9.60 -10.14
C ALA A 124 2.69 -10.18 -9.55
N ASP A 125 3.09 -9.69 -8.38
CA ASP A 125 4.27 -10.18 -7.67
C ASP A 125 3.82 -11.12 -6.54
N LEU A 126 4.22 -12.39 -6.55
CA LEU A 126 3.94 -13.37 -5.49
C LEU A 126 5.22 -13.66 -4.70
N VAL A 127 5.17 -13.54 -3.38
CA VAL A 127 6.29 -13.87 -2.48
C VAL A 127 5.96 -15.12 -1.67
N ILE A 128 6.88 -16.07 -1.60
CA ILE A 128 6.72 -17.28 -0.79
C ILE A 128 7.41 -17.05 0.56
N ASP A 129 6.62 -16.85 1.61
CA ASP A 129 7.09 -16.48 2.94
C ASP A 129 6.26 -17.03 4.11
N HIS A 130 5.06 -17.57 3.86
CA HIS A 130 4.17 -18.14 4.88
C HIS A 130 4.35 -19.65 5.08
N SER A 131 5.31 -20.28 4.39
CA SER A 131 5.55 -21.72 4.45
C SER A 131 6.60 -22.16 5.47
N VAL A 132 7.56 -21.29 5.82
CA VAL A 132 8.64 -21.61 6.76
C VAL A 132 8.12 -21.60 8.20
N GLN A 133 8.60 -22.55 9.01
CA GLN A 133 8.27 -22.65 10.43
C GLN A 133 9.56 -22.64 11.27
N VAL A 134 9.43 -22.24 12.53
CA VAL A 134 10.54 -22.29 13.49
C VAL A 134 10.57 -23.67 14.15
N ASP A 135 10.91 -24.71 13.38
CA ASP A 135 11.09 -26.08 13.89
C ASP A 135 12.37 -26.20 14.75
N PHE A 136 13.42 -25.51 14.32
CA PHE A 136 14.69 -25.38 15.02
C PHE A 136 15.02 -23.91 15.30
N ALA A 137 15.58 -23.64 16.47
CA ALA A 137 16.05 -22.32 16.89
C ALA A 137 17.34 -22.43 17.72
N ARG A 138 18.08 -21.32 17.86
CA ARG A 138 19.29 -21.21 18.71
C ARG A 138 20.41 -22.20 18.35
N SER A 139 20.54 -22.53 17.07
CA SER A 139 21.62 -23.38 16.53
C SER A 139 22.14 -22.79 15.20
N PRO A 140 23.45 -22.88 14.88
CA PRO A 140 24.00 -22.38 13.62
C PRO A 140 23.38 -23.01 12.36
N ASP A 141 22.85 -24.24 12.47
CA ASP A 141 22.23 -24.98 11.37
C ASP A 141 20.70 -24.84 11.33
N ALA A 142 20.09 -24.07 12.23
CA ALA A 142 18.64 -23.95 12.36
C ALA A 142 17.97 -23.43 11.07
N LEU A 143 18.59 -22.44 10.42
CA LEU A 143 18.06 -21.88 9.17
C LEU A 143 17.97 -22.95 8.08
N ASN A 144 19.07 -23.67 7.83
CA ASN A 144 19.12 -24.70 6.80
C ASN A 144 18.11 -25.82 7.07
N LYS A 145 18.02 -26.28 8.32
CA LYS A 145 17.06 -27.32 8.71
C LYS A 145 15.60 -26.88 8.53
N ASN A 146 15.28 -25.63 8.89
CA ASN A 146 13.93 -25.10 8.69
C ASN A 146 13.59 -24.96 7.20
N GLN A 147 14.55 -24.53 6.36
CA GLN A 147 14.37 -24.44 4.91
C GLN A 147 14.24 -25.82 4.25
N GLU A 148 15.01 -26.82 4.67
CA GLU A 148 14.88 -28.20 4.21
C GLU A 148 13.47 -28.73 4.50
N LEU A 149 12.99 -28.58 5.74
CA LEU A 149 11.62 -28.98 6.12
C LEU A 149 10.54 -28.19 5.38
N GLU A 150 10.73 -26.90 5.16
CA GLU A 150 9.82 -26.07 4.36
C GLU A 150 9.65 -26.64 2.94
N PHE A 151 10.76 -26.98 2.26
CA PHE A 151 10.73 -27.58 0.93
C PHE A 151 10.12 -28.97 0.91
N GLU A 152 10.43 -29.82 1.90
CA GLU A 152 9.84 -31.16 2.01
C GLU A 152 8.33 -31.11 2.17
N ARG A 153 7.83 -30.25 3.06
CA ARG A 153 6.40 -30.11 3.38
C ARG A 153 5.60 -29.47 2.26
N ASN A 154 6.19 -28.55 1.49
CA ASN A 154 5.47 -27.71 0.53
C ASN A 154 5.84 -27.96 -0.94
N LYS A 155 6.53 -29.08 -1.24
CA LYS A 155 7.05 -29.40 -2.57
C LYS A 155 6.01 -29.24 -3.69
N GLU A 156 4.81 -29.78 -3.50
CA GLU A 156 3.73 -29.71 -4.50
C GLU A 156 3.27 -28.26 -4.74
N ARG A 157 3.03 -27.49 -3.67
CA ARG A 157 2.66 -26.07 -3.75
C ARG A 157 3.72 -25.26 -4.50
N PHE A 158 5.01 -25.50 -4.22
CA PHE A 158 6.10 -24.79 -4.87
C PHE A 158 6.24 -25.18 -6.36
N GLN A 159 6.06 -26.45 -6.69
CA GLN A 159 6.03 -26.90 -8.08
C GLN A 159 4.85 -26.27 -8.85
N PHE A 160 3.69 -26.18 -8.21
CA PHE A 160 2.50 -25.56 -8.79
C PHE A 160 2.69 -24.05 -9.02
N LEU A 161 3.20 -23.32 -8.02
CA LEU A 161 3.51 -21.90 -8.17
C LEU A 161 4.57 -21.67 -9.26
N LYS A 162 5.63 -22.49 -9.29
CA LYS A 162 6.67 -22.41 -10.33
C LYS A 162 6.09 -22.63 -11.74
N TRP A 163 5.12 -23.53 -11.89
CA TRP A 163 4.37 -23.67 -13.14
C TRP A 163 3.57 -22.39 -13.45
N GLY A 164 2.87 -21.82 -12.46
CA GLY A 164 2.12 -20.57 -12.61
C GLY A 164 2.99 -19.42 -13.14
N ALA A 165 4.18 -19.23 -12.58
CA ALA A 165 5.15 -18.23 -13.04
C ALA A 165 5.56 -18.37 -14.52
N GLN A 166 5.45 -19.59 -15.08
CA GLN A 166 5.78 -19.88 -16.47
C GLN A 166 4.54 -19.84 -17.38
N ALA A 167 3.37 -20.14 -16.81
CA ALA A 167 2.12 -20.26 -17.54
C ALA A 167 1.41 -18.91 -17.73
N PHE A 168 1.71 -17.90 -16.91
CA PHE A 168 1.08 -16.58 -16.94
C PHE A 168 2.10 -15.47 -17.18
N ASP A 169 1.78 -14.56 -18.11
CA ASP A 169 2.56 -13.33 -18.28
C ASP A 169 2.31 -12.37 -17.11
N ASN A 170 3.24 -11.45 -16.88
CA ASN A 170 3.20 -10.46 -15.79
C ASN A 170 3.19 -11.05 -14.37
N MET A 171 3.40 -12.35 -14.20
CA MET A 171 3.51 -13.00 -12.90
C MET A 171 4.98 -13.22 -12.52
N LEU A 172 5.43 -12.51 -11.49
CA LEU A 172 6.75 -12.71 -10.88
C LEU A 172 6.59 -13.52 -9.59
N ILE A 173 7.38 -14.58 -9.42
CA ILE A 173 7.41 -15.33 -8.16
C ILE A 173 8.78 -15.18 -7.51
N VAL A 174 8.78 -14.64 -6.29
CA VAL A 174 9.95 -14.58 -5.41
C VAL A 174 10.03 -15.91 -4.63
N PRO A 175 11.14 -16.65 -4.74
CA PRO A 175 11.25 -18.00 -4.18
C PRO A 175 11.35 -18.01 -2.64
N PRO A 176 11.15 -19.18 -2.00
CA PRO A 176 11.27 -19.33 -0.55
C PRO A 176 12.65 -18.88 -0.04
N GLY A 177 12.70 -18.39 1.20
CA GLY A 177 13.95 -17.94 1.83
C GLY A 177 14.48 -16.58 1.34
N SER A 178 13.67 -15.82 0.58
CA SER A 178 14.06 -14.49 0.05
C SER A 178 13.66 -13.32 0.96
N GLY A 179 12.94 -13.58 2.05
CA GLY A 179 12.38 -12.57 2.95
C GLY A 179 10.85 -12.64 3.02
N ILE A 180 10.25 -11.64 3.66
CA ILE A 180 8.79 -11.52 3.84
C ILE A 180 8.18 -10.54 2.84
N VAL A 181 6.94 -10.79 2.43
CA VAL A 181 6.25 -10.13 1.31
C VAL A 181 6.34 -8.61 1.37
N HIS A 182 6.08 -8.00 2.52
CA HIS A 182 6.05 -6.55 2.66
C HIS A 182 7.43 -5.90 2.72
N GLN A 183 8.42 -6.59 3.28
CA GLN A 183 9.80 -6.12 3.28
C GLN A 183 10.42 -6.22 1.88
N VAL A 184 10.21 -7.36 1.21
CA VAL A 184 10.60 -7.54 -0.20
C VAL A 184 9.88 -6.52 -1.09
N ASN A 185 8.62 -6.19 -0.79
CA ASN A 185 7.91 -5.12 -1.48
C ASN A 185 8.60 -3.78 -1.30
N LEU A 186 8.87 -3.38 -0.06
CA LEU A 186 9.51 -2.10 0.27
C LEU A 186 10.93 -1.98 -0.33
N GLU A 187 11.72 -3.04 -0.26
CA GLU A 187 13.14 -3.03 -0.63
C GLU A 187 13.38 -3.34 -2.11
N TYR A 188 12.48 -4.07 -2.78
CA TYR A 188 12.74 -4.59 -4.14
C TYR A 188 11.58 -4.37 -5.12
N LEU A 189 10.34 -4.72 -4.76
CA LEU A 189 9.23 -4.73 -5.72
C LEU A 189 8.59 -3.35 -5.91
N ALA A 190 8.65 -2.43 -4.95
CA ALA A 190 8.02 -1.13 -5.09
C ALA A 190 8.64 -0.31 -6.22
N ARG A 191 7.78 0.23 -7.10
CA ARG A 191 8.19 1.07 -8.23
C ARG A 191 8.14 2.54 -7.87
N VAL A 192 7.26 2.95 -6.95
CA VAL A 192 6.91 4.35 -6.60
C VAL A 192 6.31 5.14 -7.76
N VAL A 193 6.94 5.10 -8.94
CA VAL A 193 6.40 5.58 -10.22
C VAL A 193 6.66 4.53 -11.30
N PHE A 194 5.63 4.15 -12.03
CA PHE A 194 5.77 3.29 -13.21
C PHE A 194 6.25 4.10 -14.41
N SER A 195 7.11 3.54 -15.27
CA SER A 195 7.75 4.29 -16.36
C SER A 195 7.83 3.61 -17.73
N LYS A 196 7.20 2.45 -17.92
CA LYS A 196 7.33 1.66 -19.16
C LYS A 196 6.75 2.34 -20.40
N ASP A 197 5.59 2.99 -20.28
CA ASP A 197 4.89 3.64 -21.41
C ASP A 197 4.35 5.04 -21.05
N LEU A 198 3.89 5.19 -19.82
CA LEU A 198 3.25 6.37 -19.28
C LEU A 198 3.62 6.48 -17.80
N LEU A 199 4.10 7.64 -17.36
CA LEU A 199 4.40 7.88 -15.96
C LEU A 199 3.11 7.98 -15.15
N HIS A 200 3.03 7.18 -14.10
CA HIS A 200 1.92 7.18 -13.14
C HIS A 200 2.39 6.65 -11.79
N PRO A 201 1.70 6.99 -10.68
CA PRO A 201 2.08 6.56 -9.35
C PRO A 201 1.94 5.03 -9.23
N ASP A 202 2.87 4.41 -8.51
CA ASP A 202 2.67 3.04 -8.04
C ASP A 202 1.49 3.02 -7.07
N SER A 203 0.67 2.00 -7.22
CA SER A 203 -0.42 1.66 -6.30
C SER A 203 -0.67 0.17 -6.35
N VAL A 204 -1.02 -0.41 -5.20
CA VAL A 204 -1.06 -1.87 -5.07
C VAL A 204 -2.20 -2.33 -4.19
N VAL A 205 -2.88 -3.38 -4.61
CA VAL A 205 -3.69 -4.18 -3.68
C VAL A 205 -3.02 -5.53 -3.48
N GLY A 206 -3.14 -6.08 -2.28
CA GLY A 206 -2.52 -7.35 -1.97
C GLY A 206 -3.45 -8.29 -1.23
N THR A 207 -3.20 -9.59 -1.36
CA THR A 207 -3.98 -10.63 -0.66
C THR A 207 -3.50 -10.86 0.78
N ASP A 208 -3.06 -9.77 1.41
CA ASP A 208 -2.54 -9.71 2.78
C ASP A 208 -2.91 -8.34 3.37
N SER A 209 -3.46 -8.33 4.59
CA SER A 209 -3.95 -7.11 5.25
C SER A 209 -2.88 -6.05 5.43
N HIS A 210 -1.63 -6.45 5.67
CA HIS A 210 -0.50 -5.58 5.98
C HIS A 210 0.19 -5.04 4.72
N THR A 211 -0.40 -5.26 3.53
CA THR A 211 0.01 -4.58 2.29
C THR A 211 0.10 -3.06 2.46
N THR A 212 -0.64 -2.50 3.42
CA THR A 212 -0.54 -1.10 3.86
C THR A 212 0.84 -0.67 4.31
N MET A 213 1.77 -1.57 4.68
CA MET A 213 3.16 -1.25 5.02
C MET A 213 3.84 -0.40 3.93
N ILE A 214 3.50 -0.61 2.66
CA ILE A 214 4.07 0.14 1.54
C ILE A 214 3.65 1.61 1.51
N ASN A 215 2.59 1.98 2.24
CA ASN A 215 2.15 3.36 2.35
C ASN A 215 3.18 4.25 3.05
N GLY A 216 4.10 3.68 3.83
CA GLY A 216 5.24 4.37 4.42
C GLY A 216 6.26 4.88 3.39
N LEU A 217 6.27 4.33 2.17
CA LEU A 217 7.09 4.77 1.03
C LEU A 217 6.30 5.67 0.05
N GLY A 218 5.07 6.05 0.39
CA GLY A 218 4.22 6.89 -0.46
C GLY A 218 3.52 6.15 -1.59
N VAL A 219 3.47 4.81 -1.55
CA VAL A 219 2.65 4.01 -2.46
C VAL A 219 1.28 3.77 -1.82
N VAL A 220 0.19 4.18 -2.47
CA VAL A 220 -1.16 3.88 -1.98
C VAL A 220 -1.47 2.41 -2.22
N GLY A 221 -1.80 1.69 -1.14
CA GLY A 221 -2.11 0.28 -1.22
C GLY A 221 -2.61 -0.36 0.06
N TRP A 222 -3.36 -1.43 -0.06
CA TRP A 222 -4.05 -2.07 1.07
C TRP A 222 -4.37 -3.55 0.78
N GLY A 223 -4.78 -4.26 1.83
CA GLY A 223 -5.18 -5.66 1.73
C GLY A 223 -6.61 -5.85 1.21
N VAL A 224 -6.80 -6.83 0.32
CA VAL A 224 -8.08 -7.26 -0.25
C VAL A 224 -8.20 -8.78 -0.21
N GLY A 225 -9.37 -9.33 -0.50
CA GLY A 225 -9.55 -10.78 -0.67
C GLY A 225 -8.93 -11.30 -1.97
N GLY A 226 -8.79 -12.62 -2.06
CA GLY A 226 -8.25 -13.30 -3.26
C GLY A 226 -9.06 -12.98 -4.52
N ILE A 227 -10.39 -13.06 -4.43
CA ILE A 227 -11.31 -12.81 -5.53
C ILE A 227 -11.19 -11.36 -6.05
N GLU A 228 -11.11 -10.37 -5.15
CA GLU A 228 -10.89 -8.98 -5.56
C GLU A 228 -9.53 -8.80 -6.25
N ALA A 229 -8.47 -9.42 -5.73
CA ALA A 229 -7.15 -9.37 -6.34
C ALA A 229 -7.14 -10.02 -7.73
N GLU A 230 -7.81 -11.16 -7.92
CA GLU A 230 -7.98 -11.84 -9.20
C GLU A 230 -8.76 -10.99 -10.21
N ALA A 231 -9.86 -10.38 -9.76
CA ALA A 231 -10.64 -9.48 -10.61
C ALA A 231 -9.77 -8.31 -11.10
N VAL A 232 -8.96 -7.71 -10.22
CA VAL A 232 -7.99 -6.67 -10.59
C VAL A 232 -6.95 -7.19 -11.58
N MET A 233 -6.40 -8.38 -11.35
CA MET A 233 -5.47 -9.00 -12.29
C MET A 233 -6.11 -9.22 -13.67
N LEU A 234 -7.41 -9.47 -13.75
CA LEU A 234 -8.17 -9.56 -15.01
C LEU A 234 -8.68 -8.20 -15.55
N GLY A 235 -8.35 -7.11 -14.86
CA GLY A 235 -8.58 -5.74 -15.30
C GLY A 235 -9.88 -5.11 -14.84
N GLN A 236 -10.57 -5.72 -13.90
CA GLN A 236 -11.72 -5.12 -13.24
C GLN A 236 -11.25 -3.99 -12.30
N ALA A 237 -11.93 -2.85 -12.37
CA ALA A 237 -11.73 -1.78 -11.39
C ALA A 237 -12.34 -2.19 -10.03
N ILE A 238 -11.65 -1.82 -8.95
CA ILE A 238 -12.18 -1.92 -7.59
C ILE A 238 -13.29 -0.87 -7.44
N SER A 239 -14.47 -1.30 -7.02
CA SER A 239 -15.51 -0.37 -6.54
C SER A 239 -15.25 -0.07 -5.08
N MET A 240 -15.17 1.20 -4.73
CA MET A 240 -15.01 1.63 -3.34
C MET A 240 -15.78 2.92 -3.05
N LEU A 241 -16.18 3.09 -1.80
CA LEU A 241 -16.66 4.39 -1.34
C LEU A 241 -15.50 5.37 -1.25
N LEU A 242 -15.71 6.58 -1.72
CA LEU A 242 -14.77 7.69 -1.61
C LEU A 242 -14.49 7.94 -0.12
N PRO A 243 -13.25 7.70 0.36
CA PRO A 243 -12.98 7.65 1.79
C PRO A 243 -12.83 9.07 2.36
N LYS A 244 -13.26 9.24 3.61
CA LYS A 244 -12.78 10.34 4.45
C LYS A 244 -11.28 10.16 4.71
N VAL A 245 -10.55 11.25 4.87
CA VAL A 245 -9.11 11.26 5.16
C VAL A 245 -8.86 11.98 6.48
N VAL A 246 -8.39 11.25 7.48
CA VAL A 246 -7.94 11.79 8.77
C VAL A 246 -6.50 12.25 8.63
N GLY A 247 -6.26 13.55 8.78
CA GLY A 247 -4.92 14.13 8.81
C GLY A 247 -4.27 13.89 10.17
N TYR A 248 -3.23 13.06 10.22
CA TYR A 248 -2.50 12.76 11.46
C TYR A 248 -1.20 13.55 11.53
N LYS A 249 -1.25 14.68 12.24
CA LYS A 249 -0.16 15.62 12.36
C LYS A 249 0.87 15.15 13.39
N LEU A 250 2.11 14.98 12.95
CA LEU A 250 3.24 14.69 13.83
C LEU A 250 4.05 15.97 14.08
N VAL A 251 4.27 16.28 15.36
CA VAL A 251 5.09 17.41 15.80
C VAL A 251 6.10 16.93 16.85
N GLY A 252 7.11 17.77 17.14
CA GLY A 252 8.18 17.40 18.07
C GLY A 252 9.10 16.33 17.49
N GLU A 253 9.89 15.71 18.37
CA GLU A 253 10.85 14.67 18.03
C GLU A 253 10.69 13.48 18.98
N LEU A 254 10.94 12.28 18.47
CA LEU A 254 10.95 11.08 19.31
C LEU A 254 12.09 11.16 20.32
N ASN A 255 11.80 10.73 21.56
CA ASN A 255 12.83 10.55 22.57
C ASN A 255 13.89 9.55 22.05
N PRO A 256 15.20 9.78 22.27
CA PRO A 256 16.26 8.84 21.84
C PRO A 256 16.13 7.41 22.39
N LEU A 257 15.39 7.22 23.47
CA LEU A 257 15.09 5.91 24.08
C LEU A 257 13.79 5.28 23.54
N ALA A 258 13.01 6.01 22.75
CA ALA A 258 11.82 5.52 22.08
C ALA A 258 12.19 4.92 20.72
N THR A 259 11.46 3.87 20.34
CA THR A 259 11.65 3.14 19.09
C THR A 259 10.48 3.37 18.12
N SER A 260 10.65 2.92 16.88
CA SER A 260 9.55 2.85 15.89
C SER A 260 8.37 2.02 16.40
N THR A 261 8.65 0.95 17.16
CA THR A 261 7.63 0.11 17.80
C THR A 261 6.83 0.92 18.83
N ASP A 262 7.49 1.73 19.66
CA ASP A 262 6.80 2.58 20.64
C ASP A 262 5.89 3.62 19.98
N LEU A 263 6.37 4.20 18.88
CA LEU A 263 5.59 5.13 18.07
C LEU A 263 4.35 4.45 17.52
N VAL A 264 4.49 3.31 16.84
CA VAL A 264 3.34 2.65 16.22
C VAL A 264 2.33 2.17 17.26
N LEU A 265 2.76 1.60 18.40
CA LEU A 265 1.82 1.18 19.44
C LEU A 265 1.04 2.37 20.04
N THR A 266 1.68 3.54 20.13
CA THR A 266 1.04 4.78 20.56
C THR A 266 -0.02 5.23 19.55
N ILE A 267 0.34 5.26 18.26
CA ILE A 267 -0.56 5.62 17.16
C ILE A 267 -1.72 4.62 17.05
N THR A 268 -1.46 3.31 17.12
CA THR A 268 -2.47 2.26 17.03
C THR A 268 -3.52 2.42 18.12
N LYS A 269 -3.11 2.61 19.38
CA LYS A 269 -4.05 2.88 20.47
C LYS A 269 -4.88 4.14 20.23
N HIS A 270 -4.23 5.22 19.78
CA HIS A 270 -4.90 6.51 19.56
C HIS A 270 -5.93 6.43 18.43
N LEU A 271 -5.52 5.98 17.24
CA LEU A 271 -6.39 5.84 16.07
C LEU A 271 -7.53 4.85 16.30
N ARG A 272 -7.28 3.76 17.03
CA ARG A 272 -8.34 2.82 17.41
C ARG A 272 -9.41 3.48 18.29
N SER A 273 -9.01 4.35 19.21
CA SER A 273 -9.95 5.09 20.06
C SER A 273 -10.77 6.14 19.29
N LEU A 274 -10.20 6.69 18.22
CA LEU A 274 -10.87 7.67 17.36
C LEU A 274 -11.87 7.04 16.38
N GLY A 275 -11.72 5.76 16.05
CA GLY A 275 -12.64 5.05 15.15
C GLY A 275 -12.43 5.44 13.68
N VAL A 276 -11.30 5.00 13.10
CA VAL A 276 -10.94 5.29 11.70
C VAL A 276 -11.33 4.21 10.70
N VAL A 277 -12.29 3.34 11.06
CA VAL A 277 -12.73 2.24 10.20
C VAL A 277 -13.29 2.74 8.87
N GLY A 278 -12.78 2.21 7.76
CA GLY A 278 -13.17 2.60 6.40
C GLY A 278 -12.70 3.99 5.97
N LYS A 279 -11.90 4.68 6.79
CA LYS A 279 -11.26 5.96 6.45
C LYS A 279 -9.82 5.72 5.98
N PHE A 280 -9.26 6.70 5.30
CA PHE A 280 -7.81 6.82 5.12
C PHE A 280 -7.24 7.65 6.27
N VAL A 281 -5.99 7.36 6.64
CA VAL A 281 -5.17 8.19 7.51
C VAL A 281 -4.00 8.69 6.67
N GLU A 282 -3.75 9.99 6.66
CA GLU A 282 -2.62 10.59 5.96
C GLU A 282 -1.77 11.37 6.95
N PHE A 283 -0.49 11.03 7.03
CA PHE A 283 0.44 11.61 7.97
C PHE A 283 1.07 12.88 7.40
N TYR A 284 1.16 13.92 8.24
CA TYR A 284 1.75 15.20 7.86
C TYR A 284 2.39 15.91 9.06
N GLY A 285 2.94 17.11 8.82
CA GLY A 285 3.57 17.92 9.84
C GLY A 285 5.09 17.69 9.97
N PRO A 286 5.80 18.60 10.66
CA PRO A 286 7.26 18.63 10.67
C PRO A 286 7.89 17.40 11.32
N GLY A 287 7.20 16.72 12.24
CA GLY A 287 7.69 15.51 12.89
C GLY A 287 7.90 14.34 11.92
N VAL A 288 7.22 14.33 10.75
CA VAL A 288 7.38 13.27 9.74
C VAL A 288 8.78 13.30 9.11
N SER A 289 9.39 14.48 8.98
CA SER A 289 10.74 14.66 8.41
C SER A 289 11.84 13.97 9.23
N ALA A 290 11.59 13.77 10.53
CA ALA A 290 12.49 13.09 11.45
C ALA A 290 12.40 11.55 11.36
N LEU A 291 11.30 11.02 10.81
CA LEU A 291 11.08 9.58 10.68
C LEU A 291 11.77 9.02 9.43
N SER A 292 12.48 7.90 9.60
CA SER A 292 13.00 7.11 8.48
C SER A 292 11.87 6.39 7.73
N ILE A 293 12.14 5.90 6.53
CA ILE A 293 11.15 5.08 5.80
C ILE A 293 10.80 3.81 6.57
N ALA A 294 11.75 3.20 7.30
CA ALA A 294 11.46 2.04 8.14
C ALA A 294 10.48 2.40 9.28
N ASP A 295 10.61 3.58 9.89
CA ASP A 295 9.68 4.05 10.92
C ASP A 295 8.27 4.27 10.34
N ARG A 296 8.19 4.94 9.19
CA ARG A 296 6.93 5.19 8.48
C ARG A 296 6.26 3.89 8.05
N ALA A 297 7.02 2.94 7.50
CA ALA A 297 6.54 1.62 7.12
C ALA A 297 6.06 0.83 8.34
N THR A 298 6.74 0.92 9.48
CA THR A 298 6.31 0.31 10.75
C THR A 298 4.94 0.85 11.18
N VAL A 299 4.73 2.17 11.09
CA VAL A 299 3.42 2.79 11.40
C VAL A 299 2.34 2.35 10.41
N ALA A 300 2.63 2.41 9.12
CA ALA A 300 1.69 2.05 8.07
C ALA A 300 1.34 0.55 8.05
N ASN A 301 2.26 -0.31 8.46
CA ASN A 301 2.05 -1.74 8.59
C ASN A 301 0.88 -2.04 9.55
N MET A 302 0.78 -1.33 10.68
CA MET A 302 -0.27 -1.58 11.68
C MET A 302 -1.64 -0.98 11.33
N CYS A 303 -1.86 -0.58 10.08
CA CYS A 303 -3.12 -0.01 9.61
C CYS A 303 -4.34 -0.89 9.87
N PRO A 304 -4.30 -2.21 9.60
CA PRO A 304 -5.40 -3.11 9.92
C PRO A 304 -5.76 -3.13 11.41
N GLU A 305 -4.77 -3.01 12.32
CA GLU A 305 -4.96 -3.06 13.76
C GLU A 305 -5.72 -1.83 14.29
N PHE A 306 -5.45 -0.63 13.75
CA PHE A 306 -6.23 0.57 14.08
C PHE A 306 -7.47 0.77 13.20
N GLY A 307 -7.62 -0.04 12.15
CA GLY A 307 -8.86 -0.22 11.38
C GLY A 307 -8.98 0.67 10.14
N ALA A 308 -7.99 1.51 9.82
CA ALA A 308 -8.06 2.31 8.61
C ALA A 308 -7.81 1.45 7.36
N THR A 309 -8.24 1.93 6.19
CA THR A 309 -7.97 1.23 4.93
C THR A 309 -6.54 1.49 4.43
N VAL A 310 -6.05 2.72 4.61
CA VAL A 310 -4.72 3.19 4.17
C VAL A 310 -4.12 4.09 5.24
N ALA A 311 -2.81 4.00 5.42
CA ALA A 311 -2.02 4.81 6.36
C ALA A 311 -0.84 5.50 5.63
N HIS A 312 -1.14 6.60 4.94
CA HIS A 312 -0.30 7.16 3.89
C HIS A 312 0.74 8.17 4.36
N PHE A 313 1.98 7.98 3.93
CA PHE A 313 3.07 8.95 4.02
C PHE A 313 3.49 9.38 2.61
N PRO A 314 3.04 10.55 2.12
CA PRO A 314 3.45 11.05 0.80
C PRO A 314 4.96 11.03 0.55
N VAL A 315 5.34 10.81 -0.71
CA VAL A 315 6.76 10.74 -1.11
C VAL A 315 7.45 12.08 -0.87
N ASP A 316 8.55 12.06 -0.14
CA ASP A 316 9.40 13.22 0.15
C ASP A 316 10.89 12.92 -0.16
N GLU A 317 11.77 13.82 0.27
CA GLU A 317 13.22 13.65 0.11
C GLU A 317 13.76 12.38 0.81
N ARG A 318 13.22 12.02 1.99
CA ARG A 318 13.60 10.78 2.69
C ARG A 318 13.24 9.54 1.88
N SER A 319 12.11 9.55 1.17
CA SER A 319 11.74 8.47 0.27
C SER A 319 12.77 8.32 -0.86
N LEU A 320 13.21 9.41 -1.50
CA LEU A 320 14.24 9.34 -2.55
C LEU A 320 15.59 8.82 -2.01
N GLN A 321 15.99 9.27 -0.82
CA GLN A 321 17.18 8.78 -0.13
C GLN A 321 17.11 7.28 0.13
N TYR A 322 15.95 6.78 0.57
CA TYR A 322 15.75 5.34 0.79
C TYR A 322 15.81 4.54 -0.51
N LEU A 323 15.25 5.04 -1.61
CA LEU A 323 15.37 4.40 -2.92
C LEU A 323 16.85 4.30 -3.35
N CYS A 324 17.65 5.33 -3.08
CA CYS A 324 19.10 5.29 -3.31
C CYS A 324 19.79 4.23 -2.44
N GLN A 325 19.47 4.18 -1.15
CA GLN A 325 20.02 3.19 -0.20
C GLN A 325 19.67 1.75 -0.58
N THR A 326 18.48 1.52 -1.13
CA THR A 326 18.01 0.21 -1.63
C THR A 326 18.43 -0.06 -3.07
N ASN A 327 19.49 0.62 -3.53
CA ASN A 327 20.16 0.39 -4.81
C ASN A 327 19.24 0.60 -6.04
N ARG A 328 18.25 1.48 -5.94
CA ARG A 328 17.54 1.96 -7.14
C ARG A 328 18.48 2.87 -7.93
N SER A 329 18.52 2.66 -9.24
CA SER A 329 19.36 3.44 -10.16
C SER A 329 19.02 4.93 -10.10
N LYS A 330 20.04 5.80 -10.23
CA LYS A 330 19.87 7.25 -10.31
C LYS A 330 18.86 7.70 -11.36
N GLU A 331 18.85 7.05 -12.53
CA GLU A 331 17.87 7.32 -13.60
C GLU A 331 16.43 7.14 -13.12
N LYS A 332 16.11 6.02 -12.46
CA LYS A 332 14.77 5.79 -11.88
C LYS A 332 14.40 6.85 -10.84
N ILE A 333 15.34 7.23 -9.97
CA ILE A 333 15.10 8.25 -8.93
C ILE A 333 14.81 9.61 -9.57
N ALA A 334 15.57 10.00 -10.60
CA ALA A 334 15.34 11.23 -11.35
C ALA A 334 13.95 11.24 -12.02
N ILE A 335 13.53 10.10 -12.58
CA ILE A 335 12.18 9.95 -13.16
C ILE A 335 11.09 10.11 -12.10
N ILE A 336 11.25 9.44 -10.95
CA ILE A 336 10.31 9.51 -9.83
C ILE A 336 10.16 10.96 -9.35
N GLU A 337 11.28 11.63 -9.06
CA GLU A 337 11.28 13.00 -8.56
C GLU A 337 10.65 13.97 -9.57
N ALA A 338 11.09 13.94 -10.83
CA ALA A 338 10.59 14.84 -11.86
C ALA A 338 9.08 14.68 -12.08
N TYR A 339 8.60 13.43 -12.13
CA TYR A 339 7.17 13.14 -12.27
C TYR A 339 6.36 13.66 -11.08
N LEU A 340 6.75 13.29 -9.86
CA LEU A 340 5.99 13.65 -8.66
C LEU A 340 6.00 15.16 -8.42
N ARG A 341 7.09 15.86 -8.75
CA ARG A 341 7.11 17.33 -8.72
C ARG A 341 6.18 17.92 -9.78
N ALA A 342 6.21 17.41 -11.01
CA ALA A 342 5.35 17.88 -12.10
C ALA A 342 3.86 17.68 -11.82
N THR A 343 3.50 16.62 -11.09
CA THR A 343 2.11 16.34 -10.69
C THR A 343 1.75 16.85 -9.30
N LYS A 344 2.62 17.61 -8.62
CA LYS A 344 2.44 18.05 -7.22
C LYS A 344 2.12 16.90 -6.24
N GLN A 345 2.72 15.74 -6.44
CA GLN A 345 2.65 14.58 -5.54
C GLN A 345 3.94 14.36 -4.73
N PHE A 346 4.93 15.25 -4.87
CA PHE A 346 6.13 15.30 -4.05
C PHE A 346 5.94 16.25 -2.86
N ARG A 347 6.07 15.74 -1.63
CA ARG A 347 5.75 16.43 -0.39
C ARG A 347 6.99 17.06 0.25
N ASP A 348 6.84 18.30 0.73
CA ASP A 348 7.74 18.89 1.73
C ASP A 348 7.02 19.06 3.07
N TYR A 349 7.20 18.11 3.99
CA TYR A 349 6.55 18.10 5.31
C TYR A 349 6.87 19.31 6.20
N ASN A 350 7.90 20.09 5.87
CA ASN A 350 8.26 21.31 6.59
C ASN A 350 7.59 22.57 6.00
N ASN A 351 6.82 22.42 4.92
CA ASN A 351 6.06 23.49 4.28
C ASN A 351 4.56 23.32 4.55
N PRO A 352 3.98 24.06 5.51
CA PRO A 352 2.55 24.02 5.81
C PRO A 352 1.66 24.53 4.67
N ALA A 353 2.19 25.34 3.73
CA ALA A 353 1.41 25.80 2.59
C ALA A 353 1.07 24.67 1.60
N GLN A 354 1.72 23.51 1.75
CA GLN A 354 1.42 22.29 1.00
C GLN A 354 0.55 21.30 1.79
N ASP A 355 0.14 21.63 3.02
CA ASP A 355 -0.76 20.78 3.80
C ASP A 355 -2.13 20.70 3.11
N PRO A 356 -2.62 19.48 2.83
CA PRO A 356 -3.97 19.30 2.31
C PRO A 356 -5.05 19.73 3.30
N ILE A 357 -6.27 19.85 2.79
CA ILE A 357 -7.44 19.81 3.65
C ILE A 357 -7.80 18.35 3.97
N PHE A 358 -8.04 18.07 5.24
CA PHE A 358 -8.43 16.76 5.74
C PHE A 358 -9.87 16.80 6.22
N SER A 359 -10.53 15.64 6.30
CA SER A 359 -11.88 15.55 6.89
C SER A 359 -11.86 15.92 8.37
N GLU A 360 -10.82 15.46 9.06
CA GLU A 360 -10.59 15.60 10.49
C GLU A 360 -9.08 15.69 10.71
N VAL A 361 -8.64 16.45 11.72
CA VAL A 361 -7.22 16.58 12.07
C VAL A 361 -7.00 16.09 13.49
N VAL A 362 -5.97 15.27 13.65
CA VAL A 362 -5.50 14.73 14.92
C VAL A 362 -4.02 15.06 15.05
N GLU A 363 -3.56 15.41 16.24
CA GLU A 363 -2.14 15.75 16.48
C GLU A 363 -1.52 14.78 17.49
N LEU A 364 -0.26 14.41 17.25
CA LEU A 364 0.59 13.69 18.19
C LEU A 364 1.93 14.43 18.30
N ASP A 365 2.26 14.83 19.53
CA ASP A 365 3.61 15.27 19.88
C ASP A 365 4.47 14.03 20.16
N LEU A 366 5.49 13.82 19.31
CA LEU A 366 6.41 12.69 19.37
C LEU A 366 7.20 12.64 20.69
N SER A 367 7.36 13.76 21.40
CA SER A 367 8.03 13.80 22.70
C SER A 367 7.25 13.09 23.82
N THR A 368 5.94 12.89 23.61
CA THR A 368 5.06 12.19 24.55
C THR A 368 5.11 10.66 24.40
N VAL A 369 5.78 10.16 23.36
CA VAL A 369 5.96 8.73 23.12
C VAL A 369 6.93 8.18 24.17
N VAL A 370 6.49 7.15 24.88
CA VAL A 370 7.30 6.44 25.88
C VAL A 370 7.41 4.97 25.53
N THR A 371 8.51 4.35 25.96
CA THR A 371 8.75 2.92 25.77
C THR A 371 7.57 2.09 26.29
N SER A 372 7.05 1.21 25.44
CA SER A 372 5.82 0.47 25.67
C SER A 372 5.82 -0.90 25.00
N VAL A 373 4.97 -1.76 25.53
CA VAL A 373 4.57 -3.03 24.92
C VAL A 373 3.06 -3.00 24.71
N SER A 374 2.50 -3.92 23.93
CA SER A 374 1.04 -4.09 23.80
C SER A 374 0.63 -5.51 24.15
N GLY A 375 -0.45 -5.64 24.92
CA GLY A 375 -0.97 -6.94 25.31
C GLY A 375 -1.71 -6.93 26.65
N PRO A 376 -1.96 -8.11 27.25
CA PRO A 376 -1.50 -9.42 26.78
C PRO A 376 -2.34 -10.02 25.64
N LYS A 377 -3.48 -9.42 25.27
CA LYS A 377 -4.44 -10.05 24.34
C LYS A 377 -4.69 -9.32 23.03
N ARG A 378 -4.49 -8.00 22.96
CA ARG A 378 -4.84 -7.20 21.77
C ARG A 378 -3.73 -6.19 21.42
N PRO A 379 -3.51 -5.87 20.12
CA PRO A 379 -2.47 -4.94 19.69
C PRO A 379 -2.62 -3.49 20.22
N GLN A 380 -3.85 -3.04 20.43
CA GLN A 380 -4.16 -1.70 20.94
C GLN A 380 -4.03 -1.56 22.47
N ASP A 381 -3.82 -2.67 23.20
CA ASP A 381 -3.66 -2.68 24.66
C ASP A 381 -2.26 -2.23 25.05
N ARG A 382 -1.91 -0.97 24.73
CA ARG A 382 -0.59 -0.41 25.00
C ARG A 382 -0.38 -0.18 26.49
N VAL A 383 0.73 -0.71 27.00
CA VAL A 383 1.21 -0.61 28.38
C VAL A 383 2.63 -0.01 28.38
N SER A 384 2.86 1.06 29.15
CA SER A 384 4.23 1.58 29.30
C SER A 384 5.11 0.54 30.02
N VAL A 385 6.36 0.38 29.56
CA VAL A 385 7.32 -0.54 30.19
C VAL A 385 7.50 -0.24 31.68
N SER A 386 7.43 1.04 32.07
CA SER A 386 7.55 1.49 33.46
C SER A 386 6.48 0.90 34.41
N VAL A 387 5.31 0.52 33.89
CA VAL A 387 4.18 -0.01 34.67
C VAL A 387 3.82 -1.45 34.30
N MET A 388 4.50 -2.04 33.33
CA MET A 388 4.20 -3.38 32.79
C MET A 388 4.09 -4.46 33.86
N LYS A 389 4.99 -4.48 34.85
CA LYS A 389 4.94 -5.44 35.97
C LYS A 389 3.61 -5.34 36.74
N LYS A 390 3.19 -4.11 37.04
CA LYS A 390 1.95 -3.86 37.79
C LYS A 390 0.74 -4.24 36.94
N ASP A 391 0.69 -3.78 35.69
CA ASP A 391 -0.40 -4.09 34.76
C ASP A 391 -0.60 -5.60 34.60
N PHE A 392 0.50 -6.37 34.48
CA PHE A 392 0.43 -7.81 34.42
C PHE A 392 -0.08 -8.45 35.72
N GLN A 393 0.36 -7.96 36.89
CA GLN A 393 -0.13 -8.44 38.19
C GLN A 393 -1.63 -8.19 38.36
N ASP A 394 -2.10 -7.01 37.97
CA ASP A 394 -3.53 -6.67 37.98
C ASP A 394 -4.30 -7.61 37.03
N CYS A 395 -3.77 -7.85 35.83
CA CYS A 395 -4.35 -8.79 34.85
C CYS A 395 -4.50 -10.23 35.36
N LEU A 396 -3.71 -10.69 36.34
CA LEU A 396 -3.85 -12.03 36.93
C LEU A 396 -5.16 -12.20 37.70
N THR A 397 -5.72 -11.11 38.22
CA THR A 397 -6.92 -11.11 39.08
C THR A 397 -8.14 -10.46 38.45
N ASN A 398 -7.95 -9.75 37.33
CA ASN A 398 -9.04 -9.16 36.58
C ASN A 398 -10.04 -10.23 36.15
N LYS A 399 -11.33 -9.93 36.35
CA LYS A 399 -12.41 -10.77 35.82
C LYS A 399 -12.24 -10.86 34.31
N VAL A 400 -12.35 -12.08 33.77
CA VAL A 400 -12.44 -12.27 32.32
C VAL A 400 -13.74 -11.58 31.88
N SER A 401 -13.61 -10.50 31.13
CA SER A 401 -14.74 -9.87 30.45
C SER A 401 -15.14 -10.77 29.28
N ASP A 402 -16.41 -11.19 29.26
CA ASP A 402 -17.02 -11.95 28.15
C ASP A 402 -16.89 -11.23 26.80
#